data_AF-A0A9D7T6Y3-F1
#
_entry.id   AF-A0A9D7T6Y3-F1
#
_cell.length_a   1.000
_cell.length_b   1.000
_cell.length_c   1.000
_cell.angle_alpha   90.00
_cell.angle_beta   90.00
_cell.angle_gamma   90.00
#
_symmetry.space_group_name_H-M   'P 1'
#
loop_
_entity.id
_entity.type
_entity.pdbx_description
1 polymer ?
#
loop_
_entity_poly.entity_id
_entity_poly.type
_entity_poly.pdbx_seq_one_letter_code
_entity_poly.pdbx_strand_id
1 'polypeptide(L)'
;MSKIDEIAQALTKAQEIEPTEAERLATDVARNRVALVVAEYWMSSKDFPVEPDVGGLTPLALSKNFRPSQVLSMVLWLQTDPGKALEWVHGALARKARLKSNTSHPSKND
;
A
#
# COMPACT_ATOMS: atom_id res chain seq x y z
N MET A 1 -23.52 -8.08 -2.96
CA MET A 1 -22.39 -7.66 -2.10
C MET A 1 -21.83 -6.38 -2.68
N SER A 2 -21.59 -5.35 -1.88
CA SER A 2 -21.09 -4.08 -2.44
C SER A 2 -19.59 -4.18 -2.74
N LYS A 3 -19.09 -3.33 -3.64
CA LYS A 3 -17.66 -3.30 -3.96
C LYS A 3 -16.80 -2.91 -2.76
N ILE A 4 -17.35 -2.07 -1.89
CA ILE A 4 -16.73 -1.66 -0.62
C ILE A 4 -16.57 -2.89 0.28
N ASP A 5 -17.63 -3.71 0.43
CA ASP A 5 -17.56 -4.92 1.25
C ASP A 5 -16.52 -5.92 0.73
N GLU A 6 -16.43 -6.10 -0.59
CA GLU A 6 -15.44 -6.98 -1.22
C GLU A 6 -14.01 -6.55 -0.90
N ILE A 7 -13.71 -5.26 -1.08
CA ILE A 7 -12.38 -4.70 -0.84
C ILE A 7 -12.05 -4.76 0.66
N ALA A 8 -12.98 -4.35 1.53
CA ALA A 8 -12.79 -4.37 2.98
C ALA A 8 -12.50 -5.79 3.48
N GLN A 9 -13.29 -6.78 3.03
CA GLN A 9 -13.11 -8.17 3.43
C GLN A 9 -11.80 -8.76 2.89
N ALA A 10 -11.38 -8.37 1.68
CA ALA A 10 -10.08 -8.76 1.14
C ALA A 10 -8.92 -8.17 1.95
N LEU A 11 -9.02 -6.91 2.38
CA LEU A 11 -8.03 -6.22 3.20
C LEU A 11 -7.89 -6.85 4.59
N THR A 12 -9.01 -7.10 5.28
CA THR A 12 -9.02 -7.76 6.60
C THR A 12 -8.39 -9.14 6.52
N LYS A 13 -8.75 -9.96 5.51
CA LYS A 13 -8.18 -11.30 5.31
C LYS A 13 -6.68 -11.29 5.00
N ALA A 14 -6.21 -10.29 4.25
CA ALA A 14 -4.82 -10.26 3.80
C ALA A 14 -3.83 -9.80 4.88
N GLN A 15 -4.25 -9.01 5.86
CA GLN A 15 -3.32 -8.21 6.68
C GLN A 15 -3.72 -8.02 8.14
N GLU A 16 -4.78 -8.67 8.62
CA GLU A 16 -5.30 -8.48 9.99
C GLU A 16 -5.55 -7.01 10.33
N ILE A 17 -6.05 -6.25 9.34
CA ILE A 17 -6.47 -4.86 9.55
C ILE A 17 -7.83 -4.88 10.23
N GLU A 18 -8.01 -3.99 11.20
CA GLU A 18 -9.27 -3.78 11.89
C GLU A 18 -10.40 -3.55 10.87
N PRO A 19 -11.53 -4.26 10.98
CA PRO A 19 -12.63 -4.19 10.00
C PRO A 19 -13.09 -2.76 9.70
N THR A 20 -13.17 -1.92 10.71
CA THR A 20 -13.55 -0.50 10.58
C THR A 20 -12.56 0.30 9.73
N GLU A 21 -11.26 0.03 9.89
CA GLU A 21 -10.23 0.69 9.08
C GLU A 21 -10.24 0.18 7.64
N ALA A 22 -10.45 -1.12 7.45
CA ALA A 22 -10.59 -1.73 6.13
C ALA A 22 -11.81 -1.19 5.37
N GLU A 23 -12.95 -1.00 6.04
CA GLU A 23 -14.16 -0.44 5.45
C GLU A 23 -13.99 1.03 5.05
N ARG A 24 -13.33 1.83 5.91
CA ARG A 24 -13.01 3.22 5.59
C ARG A 24 -12.12 3.31 4.35
N LEU A 25 -11.03 2.54 4.32
CA LEU A 25 -10.13 2.50 3.17
C LEU A 25 -10.85 2.00 1.92
N ALA A 26 -11.67 0.95 2.03
CA ALA A 26 -12.46 0.43 0.91
C ALA A 26 -13.43 1.47 0.35
N THR A 27 -14.04 2.30 1.21
CA THR A 27 -14.91 3.41 0.80
C THR A 27 -14.13 4.44 -0.01
N ASP A 28 -12.95 4.84 0.47
CA ASP A 28 -12.09 5.82 -0.22
C ASP A 28 -11.59 5.26 -1.56
N VAL A 29 -11.17 3.99 -1.58
CA VAL A 29 -10.75 3.27 -2.80
C VAL A 29 -11.90 3.21 -3.81
N ALA A 30 -13.11 2.83 -3.38
CA ALA A 30 -14.26 2.72 -4.27
C ALA A 30 -14.68 4.06 -4.90
N ARG A 31 -14.37 5.19 -4.23
CA ARG A 31 -14.64 6.55 -4.73
C ARG A 31 -13.56 7.08 -5.67
N ASN A 32 -12.37 6.47 -5.70
CA ASN A 32 -11.28 6.85 -6.57
C ASN A 32 -11.11 5.82 -7.70
N ARG A 33 -11.40 6.21 -8.93
CA ARG A 33 -11.39 5.29 -10.09
C ARG A 33 -10.06 4.56 -10.27
N VAL A 34 -8.93 5.25 -10.07
CA VAL A 34 -7.60 4.65 -10.24
C VAL A 34 -7.31 3.66 -9.12
N ALA A 35 -7.55 4.04 -7.87
CA ALA A 35 -7.38 3.14 -6.73
C ALA A 35 -8.29 1.91 -6.83
N LEU A 36 -9.53 2.10 -7.30
CA LEU A 36 -10.48 1.01 -7.52
C LEU A 36 -9.93 -0.01 -8.54
N VAL A 37 -9.45 0.44 -9.70
CA VAL A 37 -8.87 -0.45 -10.72
C VAL A 37 -7.67 -1.22 -10.17
N VAL A 38 -6.80 -0.55 -9.41
CA VAL A 38 -5.66 -1.21 -8.74
C VAL A 38 -6.13 -2.26 -7.73
N ALA A 39 -7.15 -1.94 -6.92
CA ALA A 39 -7.71 -2.87 -5.95
C ALA A 39 -8.37 -4.08 -6.63
N GLU A 40 -9.10 -3.88 -7.72
CA GLU A 40 -9.71 -4.95 -8.50
C GLU A 40 -8.66 -5.89 -9.09
N TYR A 41 -7.62 -5.33 -9.71
CA TYR A 41 -6.50 -6.10 -10.23
C TYR A 41 -5.84 -6.92 -9.12
N TRP A 42 -5.61 -6.32 -7.94
CA TRP A 42 -5.02 -7.02 -6.81
C TRP A 42 -5.91 -8.15 -6.27
N MET A 43 -7.21 -7.90 -6.14
CA MET A 43 -8.13 -8.94 -5.68
C MET A 43 -8.21 -10.12 -6.65
N SER A 44 -8.13 -9.88 -7.96
CA SER A 44 -8.22 -10.93 -8.98
C SER A 44 -6.90 -11.68 -9.20
N SER A 45 -5.78 -10.97 -9.28
CA SER A 45 -4.47 -11.56 -9.63
C SER A 45 -3.62 -11.94 -8.42
N LYS A 46 -3.98 -11.43 -7.22
CA LYS A 46 -3.14 -11.47 -6.01
C LYS A 46 -1.80 -10.75 -6.15
N ASP A 47 -1.64 -9.92 -7.17
CA ASP A 47 -0.47 -9.07 -7.41
C ASP A 47 -0.90 -7.63 -7.73
N PHE A 48 0.03 -6.69 -7.84
CA PHE A 48 -0.26 -5.30 -8.14
C PHE A 48 0.12 -4.93 -9.59
N PRO A 49 -0.64 -4.03 -10.25
CA PRO A 49 -0.31 -3.58 -11.59
C PRO A 49 0.93 -2.65 -11.58
N VAL A 50 1.57 -2.52 -12.73
CA VAL A 50 2.67 -1.56 -12.97
C VAL A 50 2.17 -0.13 -13.22
N GLU A 51 0.87 0.05 -13.47
CA GLU A 51 0.24 1.36 -13.62
C GLU A 51 -0.78 1.60 -12.49
N PRO A 52 -1.01 2.86 -12.07
CA PRO A 52 -0.38 4.09 -12.59
C PRO A 52 1.09 4.23 -12.16
N ASP A 53 1.93 4.81 -13.02
CA ASP A 53 3.29 5.24 -12.65
C ASP A 53 3.29 6.73 -12.35
N VAL A 54 3.69 7.09 -11.13
CA VAL A 54 3.88 8.48 -10.71
C VAL A 54 5.32 8.64 -10.24
N GLY A 55 6.18 9.17 -11.13
CA GLY A 55 7.58 9.43 -10.80
C GLY A 55 8.40 8.18 -10.47
N GLY A 56 8.09 7.04 -11.09
CA GLY A 56 8.74 5.74 -10.87
C GLY A 56 8.11 4.92 -9.74
N LEU A 57 7.02 5.42 -9.12
CA LEU A 57 6.30 4.74 -8.07
C LEU A 57 5.06 4.06 -8.63
N THR A 58 5.21 2.77 -8.95
CA THR A 58 4.11 1.91 -9.41
C THR A 58 3.53 1.09 -8.25
N PRO A 59 2.25 0.68 -8.30
CA PRO A 59 1.68 -0.21 -7.29
C PRO A 59 2.50 -1.49 -7.09
N LEU A 60 3.03 -2.07 -8.18
CA LEU A 60 3.92 -3.22 -8.13
C LEU A 60 5.26 -2.91 -7.43
N ALA A 61 5.86 -1.75 -7.67
CA ALA A 61 7.09 -1.37 -6.97
C ALA A 61 6.85 -1.18 -5.46
N LEU A 62 5.70 -0.58 -5.11
CA LEU A 62 5.28 -0.39 -3.73
C LEU A 62 5.00 -1.73 -3.04
N SER A 63 4.33 -2.68 -3.69
CA SER A 63 3.98 -3.98 -3.09
C SER A 63 5.18 -4.81 -2.64
N LYS A 64 6.35 -4.62 -3.26
CA LYS A 64 7.61 -5.26 -2.82
C LYS A 64 8.04 -4.87 -1.41
N ASN A 65 7.59 -3.71 -0.94
CA ASN A 65 7.99 -3.14 0.34
C ASN A 65 6.81 -2.85 1.27
N PHE A 66 5.58 -2.84 0.77
CA PHE A 66 4.42 -2.39 1.52
C PHE A 66 3.29 -3.39 1.42
N ARG A 67 2.48 -3.45 2.47
CA ARG A 67 1.32 -4.33 2.49
C ARG A 67 0.21 -3.77 1.57
N PRO A 68 -0.70 -4.59 1.03
CA PRO A 68 -1.74 -4.11 0.11
C PRO A 68 -2.55 -2.89 0.58
N SER A 69 -2.86 -2.76 1.88
CA SER A 69 -3.57 -1.57 2.41
C SER A 69 -2.75 -0.29 2.27
N GLN A 70 -1.45 -0.39 2.54
CA GLN A 70 -0.49 0.70 2.40
C GLN A 70 -0.34 1.05 0.93
N VAL A 71 -0.23 0.06 0.04
CA VAL A 71 -0.17 0.30 -1.42
C VAL A 71 -1.41 1.05 -1.90
N LEU A 72 -2.62 0.60 -1.53
CA LEU A 72 -3.86 1.27 -1.93
C LEU A 72 -4.00 2.68 -1.34
N SER A 73 -3.57 2.88 -0.09
CA SER A 73 -3.53 4.22 0.52
C SER A 73 -2.56 5.16 -0.20
N MET A 74 -1.41 4.64 -0.63
CA MET A 74 -0.43 5.40 -1.40
C MET A 74 -0.94 5.74 -2.80
N VAL A 75 -1.62 4.79 -3.47
CA VAL A 75 -2.28 5.06 -4.77
C VAL A 75 -3.35 6.15 -4.62
N LEU A 76 -4.13 6.12 -3.53
CA LEU A 76 -5.08 7.20 -3.21
C LEU A 76 -4.37 8.55 -3.07
N TRP A 77 -3.31 8.63 -2.26
CA TRP A 77 -2.57 9.88 -2.06
C TRP A 77 -1.86 10.37 -3.31
N LEU A 78 -1.31 9.49 -4.14
CA LEU A 78 -0.69 9.89 -5.42
C LEU A 78 -1.69 10.56 -6.36
N GLN A 79 -3.00 10.33 -6.21
CA GLN A 79 -4.04 10.97 -6.99
C GLN A 79 -4.56 12.28 -6.36
N THR A 80 -4.53 12.40 -5.02
CA THR A 80 -5.08 13.56 -4.32
C THR A 80 -4.04 14.59 -3.91
N ASP A 81 -2.86 14.14 -3.46
CA ASP A 81 -1.72 14.95 -3.01
C ASP A 81 -0.40 14.20 -3.30
N PRO A 82 0.13 14.29 -4.53
CA PRO A 82 1.33 13.59 -4.94
C PRO A 82 2.56 13.97 -4.11
N GLY A 83 2.65 15.22 -3.64
CA GLY A 83 3.78 15.70 -2.85
C GLY A 83 3.86 14.99 -1.50
N LYS A 84 2.73 14.93 -0.79
CA LYS A 84 2.63 14.21 0.48
C LYS A 84 2.83 12.70 0.32
N ALA A 85 2.32 12.13 -0.78
CA ALA A 85 2.54 10.72 -1.10
C ALA A 85 4.04 10.43 -1.24
N LEU A 86 4.77 11.21 -2.04
CA LEU A 86 6.21 11.07 -2.26
C LEU A 86 7.00 11.20 -0.95
N GLU A 87 6.70 12.21 -0.13
CA GLU A 87 7.34 12.40 1.17
C GLU A 87 7.16 11.18 2.07
N TRP A 88 5.93 10.66 2.14
CA TRP A 88 5.63 9.48 2.95
C TRP A 88 6.34 8.23 2.42
N VAL A 89 6.34 7.99 1.10
CA VAL A 89 7.03 6.85 0.47
C VAL A 89 8.51 6.88 0.81
N HIS A 90 9.17 8.01 0.57
CA HIS A 90 10.59 8.18 0.87
C HIS A 90 10.88 7.98 2.36
N GLY A 91 10.06 8.56 3.24
CA GLY A 91 10.19 8.39 4.68
C GLY A 91 9.98 6.95 5.14
N ALA A 92 9.05 6.20 4.54
CA ALA A 92 8.79 4.81 4.87
C ALA A 92 9.90 3.88 4.37
N LEU A 93 10.42 4.10 3.15
CA LEU A 93 11.57 3.38 2.61
C LEU A 93 12.85 3.65 3.43
N ALA A 94 13.11 4.92 3.77
CA ALA A 94 14.26 5.30 4.60
C ALA A 94 14.22 4.63 5.99
N ARG A 95 13.04 4.58 6.63
CA ARG A 95 12.86 3.85 7.91
C ARG A 95 13.17 2.36 7.77
N LYS A 96 12.68 1.71 6.71
CA LYS A 96 12.99 0.29 6.46
C LYS A 96 14.47 0.04 6.20
N ALA A 97 15.13 0.90 5.43
CA ALA A 97 16.57 0.80 5.18
C ALA A 97 17.38 0.88 6.49
N ARG A 98 17.02 1.82 7.38
CA ARG A 98 17.65 1.95 8.72
C ARG A 98 17.44 0.70 9.58
N LEU A 99 16.23 0.14 9.60
CA LEU A 99 15.93 -1.08 10.36
C LEU A 99 16.72 -2.31 9.85
N LYS A 100 16.92 -2.43 8.53
CA LYS A 100 17.78 -3.48 7.94
C LYS A 100 19.26 -3.29 8.25
N SER A 101 19.74 -2.04 8.32
CA SER A 101 21.13 -1.73 8.69
C SER A 101 21.43 -2.13 10.14
N ASN A 102 20.51 -1.84 11.07
CA ASN A 102 20.72 -2.11 12.51
C ASN A 102 20.67 -3.61 12.86
N THR A 103 20.11 -4.45 12.01
CA THR A 103 20.08 -5.91 12.19
C THR A 103 21.33 -6.62 11.65
N SER A 104 22.22 -5.89 10.96
CA SER A 104 23.41 -6.44 10.29
C SER A 104 24.71 -6.20 11.06
N HIS A 105 24.68 -5.63 12.27
CA HIS A 105 25.87 -5.51 13.11
C HIS A 105 26.04 -6.79 13.94
N PRO A 106 27.11 -7.60 13.73
CA PRO A 106 27.48 -8.60 14.72
C PRO A 106 27.88 -7.86 15.99
N SER A 107 27.19 -8.14 17.09
CA SER A 107 27.62 -7.74 18.43
C SER A 107 28.99 -8.38 18.67
N LYS A 108 30.07 -7.64 18.45
CA LYS A 108 31.37 -7.97 19.03
C LYS A 108 31.22 -7.73 20.52
N ASN A 109 30.89 -8.79 21.25
CA ASN A 109 31.19 -8.86 22.68
C ASN A 109 32.70 -9.07 22.77
N ASP A 110 33.42 -8.01 23.17
CA ASP A 110 34.69 -8.14 23.89
C ASP A 110 34.38 -8.23 25.39
#